data_AF-L8GLV8-F1
#
_entry.id   AF-L8GLV8-F1
#
_cell.length_a   1.000
_cell.length_b   1.000
_cell.length_c   1.000
_cell.angle_alpha   90.00
_cell.angle_beta   90.00
_cell.angle_gamma   90.00
#
_symmetry.space_group_name_H-M   'P 1'
#
loop_
_entity.id
_entity.type
_entity.pdbx_description
1 polymer ?
#
loop_
_entity_poly.entity_id
_entity_poly.type
_entity_poly.pdbx_seq_one_letter_code
_entity_poly.pdbx_strand_id
1 'polypeptide(L)'
;MKRAAHALSLAAGVLLLILVVVEGQLPPRLPGRIAKRLTELTDPEALWRDTERIAIVRPADTPGNAAVREYIISQFTSGGLAQPWNVEIDEFRSATPYGEKTFRNIIVTWNCDAPERVVLAAHYDSKYFPVLLRLFLPASHPLGC
;
A
#
# COMPACT_ATOMS: atom_id res chain seq x y z
N MET A 1 -15.50 -6.64 -36.86
CA MET A 1 -14.21 -7.24 -37.29
C MET A 1 -13.07 -6.29 -36.90
N LYS A 2 -11.94 -6.86 -36.43
CA LYS A 2 -10.74 -6.23 -35.81
C LYS A 2 -10.87 -6.06 -34.29
N ARG A 3 -9.96 -6.51 -33.43
CA ARG A 3 -9.00 -7.65 -33.40
C ARG A 3 -8.65 -7.73 -31.90
N ALA A 4 -8.54 -8.94 -31.35
CA ALA A 4 -8.09 -9.15 -29.98
C ALA A 4 -6.69 -8.53 -29.78
N ALA A 5 -6.48 -7.85 -28.65
CA ALA A 5 -5.16 -7.55 -28.15
C ALA A 5 -4.94 -8.41 -26.90
N HIS A 6 -4.39 -9.60 -27.11
CA HIS A 6 -3.64 -10.29 -26.09
C HIS A 6 -2.39 -9.45 -25.79
N ALA A 7 -2.33 -8.83 -24.60
CA ALA A 7 -1.08 -8.36 -24.03
C ALA A 7 -0.68 -9.35 -22.94
N LEU A 8 0.02 -10.40 -23.36
CA LEU A 8 0.82 -11.23 -22.49
C LEU A 8 1.99 -10.35 -22.01
N SER A 9 1.99 -9.93 -20.75
CA SER A 9 3.16 -9.29 -20.14
C SER A 9 3.58 -10.06 -18.89
N LEU A 10 4.44 -11.04 -19.13
CA LEU A 10 5.38 -11.55 -18.15
C LEU A 10 6.30 -10.41 -17.71
N ALA A 11 6.02 -9.81 -16.56
CA ALA A 11 6.99 -9.04 -15.82
C ALA A 11 6.83 -9.36 -14.33
N ALA A 12 7.71 -10.23 -13.85
CA ALA A 12 8.01 -10.34 -12.44
C ALA A 12 8.70 -9.04 -12.03
N GLY A 13 7.98 -8.18 -11.34
CA GLY A 13 8.47 -6.92 -10.79
C GLY A 13 7.35 -6.35 -9.96
N VAL A 14 7.69 -5.89 -8.76
CA VAL A 14 6.78 -5.21 -7.83
C VAL A 14 6.07 -4.09 -8.60
N LEU A 15 4.83 -4.32 -9.02
CA LEU A 15 4.02 -3.30 -9.67
C LEU A 15 3.37 -2.46 -8.56
N LEU A 16 4.16 -1.57 -7.98
CA LEU A 16 3.66 -0.40 -7.27
C LEU A 16 2.91 0.46 -8.29
N LEU A 17 1.65 0.11 -8.57
CA LEU A 17 0.75 0.96 -9.33
C LEU A 17 0.35 2.11 -8.41
N ILE A 18 1.12 3.20 -8.41
CA ILE A 18 0.69 4.46 -7.81
C ILE A 18 -0.32 5.08 -8.78
N LEU A 19 -1.61 4.84 -8.54
CA LEU A 19 -2.67 5.65 -9.13
C LEU A 19 -2.77 6.94 -8.31
N VAL A 20 -2.00 7.96 -8.70
CA VAL A 20 -2.28 9.33 -8.26
C VAL A 20 -3.39 9.86 -9.15
N VAL A 21 -4.63 9.79 -8.70
CA VAL A 21 -5.72 10.53 -9.34
C VAL A 21 -5.70 11.95 -8.75
N VAL A 22 -4.98 12.86 -9.41
CA VAL A 22 -5.15 14.30 -9.18
C VAL A 22 -6.24 14.76 -10.13
N GLU A 23 -7.48 14.75 -9.67
CA GLU A 23 -8.56 15.42 -10.40
C GLU A 23 -8.52 16.91 -10.01
N GLY A 24 -7.86 17.74 -10.82
CA GLY A 24 -7.71 19.16 -10.54
C GLY A 24 -6.61 19.87 -11.33
N GLN A 25 -6.64 21.20 -11.29
CA GLN A 25 -5.59 22.03 -11.87
C GLN A 25 -4.28 21.83 -11.11
N LEU A 26 -3.17 21.63 -11.84
CA LEU A 26 -1.85 21.51 -11.24
C LEU A 26 -1.56 22.78 -10.42
N PRO A 27 -1.16 22.67 -9.14
CA PRO A 27 -0.90 23.85 -8.33
C PRO A 27 0.24 24.69 -8.95
N PRO A 28 0.21 26.02 -8.76
CA PRO A 28 1.29 26.89 -9.24
C PRO A 28 2.64 26.43 -8.67
N ARG A 29 3.71 26.59 -9.47
CA ARG A 29 5.07 26.22 -9.05
C ARG A 29 5.39 26.89 -7.71
N LEU A 30 5.82 26.07 -6.75
CA LEU A 30 6.24 26.57 -5.45
C LEU A 30 7.50 27.46 -5.63
N PRO A 31 7.56 28.64 -4.98
CA PRO A 31 8.78 29.44 -4.93
C PRO A 31 9.95 28.62 -4.41
N GLY A 32 11.15 28.81 -4.98
CA GLY A 32 12.33 27.97 -4.66
C GLY A 32 12.67 27.90 -3.16
N ARG A 33 12.45 29.00 -2.42
CA ARG A 33 12.61 29.03 -0.95
C ARG A 33 11.67 28.08 -0.21
N ILE A 34 10.41 27.98 -0.68
CA ILE A 34 9.40 27.11 -0.08
C ILE A 34 9.71 25.66 -0.43
N ALA A 35 10.05 25.38 -1.70
CA ALA A 35 10.46 24.06 -2.13
C ALA A 35 11.66 23.54 -1.30
N LYS A 36 12.69 24.36 -1.11
CA LYS A 36 13.86 24.02 -0.27
C LYS A 36 13.47 23.71 1.18
N ARG A 37 12.64 24.56 1.80
CA ARG A 37 12.20 24.34 3.18
C ARG A 37 11.38 23.05 3.33
N LEU A 38 10.52 22.73 2.36
CA LEU A 38 9.74 21.48 2.39
C LEU A 38 10.65 20.25 2.27
N THR A 39 11.71 20.31 1.46
CA THR A 39 12.67 19.20 1.38
C THR A 39 13.41 18.97 2.70
N GLU A 40 13.67 20.04 3.47
CA GLU A 40 14.31 19.95 4.79
C GLU A 40 13.40 19.33 5.88
N LEU A 41 12.08 19.22 5.63
CA LEU A 41 11.15 18.54 6.54
C LEU A 41 11.15 17.01 6.38
N THR A 42 11.79 16.49 5.35
CA THR A 42 11.89 15.04 5.12
C THR A 42 13.09 14.49 5.88
N ASP A 43 12.87 13.45 6.69
CA ASP A 43 13.95 12.66 7.29
C ASP A 43 14.21 11.41 6.41
N PRO A 44 15.29 11.37 5.61
CA PRO A 44 15.58 10.24 4.75
C PRO A 44 15.86 8.94 5.52
N GLU A 45 16.40 9.05 6.74
CA GLU A 45 16.70 7.90 7.57
C GLU A 45 15.41 7.32 8.17
N ALA A 46 14.43 8.15 8.52
CA ALA A 46 13.09 7.68 8.89
C ALA A 46 12.43 6.94 7.73
N LEU A 47 12.46 7.51 6.52
CA LEU A 47 11.92 6.88 5.32
C LEU A 47 12.58 5.51 5.05
N TRP A 48 13.90 5.41 5.24
CA TRP A 48 14.61 4.14 5.08
C TRP A 48 14.17 3.11 6.13
N ARG A 49 14.10 3.48 7.40
CA ARG A 49 13.60 2.60 8.48
C ARG A 49 12.18 2.10 8.21
N ASP A 50 11.30 2.95 7.70
CA ASP A 50 9.93 2.57 7.37
C ASP A 50 9.89 1.59 6.20
N THR A 51 10.76 1.81 5.20
CA THR A 51 10.93 0.91 4.05
C THR A 51 11.39 -0.47 4.50
N GLU A 52 12.39 -0.56 5.38
CA GLU A 52 12.90 -1.83 5.91
C GLU A 52 11.81 -2.62 6.64
N ARG A 53 10.94 -1.95 7.40
CA ARG A 53 9.84 -2.61 8.14
C ARG A 53 8.79 -3.23 7.22
N ILE A 54 8.54 -2.64 6.06
CA ILE A 54 7.53 -3.13 5.10
C ILE A 54 8.12 -4.04 4.02
N ALA A 55 9.45 -4.07 3.86
CA ALA A 55 10.18 -4.85 2.85
C ALA A 55 10.26 -6.36 3.16
N ILE A 56 9.13 -6.95 3.58
CA ILE A 56 8.99 -8.37 3.88
C ILE A 56 8.03 -9.06 2.90
N VAL A 57 8.03 -10.41 2.90
CA VAL A 57 7.04 -11.22 2.19
C VAL A 57 5.67 -11.01 2.85
N ARG A 58 4.74 -10.42 2.10
CA ARG A 58 3.42 -9.98 2.56
C ARG A 58 2.29 -10.19 1.54
N PRO A 59 2.15 -11.37 0.87
CA PRO A 59 0.98 -11.64 0.04
C PRO A 59 -0.32 -11.52 0.84
N ALA A 60 -1.42 -11.24 0.13
CA ALA A 60 -2.74 -11.15 0.76
C ALA A 60 -3.04 -12.37 1.64
N ASP A 61 -3.71 -12.14 2.77
CA ASP A 61 -4.13 -13.18 3.71
C ASP A 61 -2.97 -13.99 4.34
N THR A 62 -1.84 -13.33 4.62
CA THR A 62 -0.67 -13.92 5.30
C THR A 62 -0.30 -13.15 6.59
N PRO A 63 0.41 -13.79 7.54
CA PRO A 63 0.92 -13.10 8.73
C PRO A 63 1.81 -11.89 8.41
N GLY A 64 2.64 -11.96 7.37
CA GLY A 64 3.48 -10.83 6.94
C GLY A 64 2.64 -9.65 6.43
N ASN A 65 1.55 -9.92 5.72
CA ASN A 65 0.60 -8.88 5.32
C ASN A 65 -0.10 -8.24 6.52
N ALA A 66 -0.51 -9.05 7.51
CA ALA A 66 -1.07 -8.53 8.75
C ALA A 66 -0.07 -7.66 9.52
N ALA A 67 1.19 -8.09 9.65
CA ALA A 67 2.23 -7.31 10.32
C ALA A 67 2.46 -5.94 9.65
N VAL A 68 2.52 -5.90 8.31
CA VAL A 68 2.66 -4.64 7.57
C VAL A 68 1.43 -3.76 7.71
N ARG A 69 0.21 -4.33 7.69
CA ARG A 69 -1.02 -3.57 7.94
C ARG A 69 -1.00 -2.89 9.31
N GLU A 70 -0.73 -3.64 10.38
CA GLU A 70 -0.68 -3.08 11.74
C GLU A 70 0.40 -2.00 11.87
N TYR A 71 1.56 -2.20 11.22
CA TYR A 71 2.61 -1.20 11.19
C TYR A 71 2.16 0.08 10.47
N ILE A 72 1.53 0.00 9.29
CA ILE A 72 1.00 1.17 8.58
C ILE A 72 -0.03 1.91 9.45
N ILE A 73 -0.99 1.19 10.04
CA ILE A 73 -2.00 1.77 10.94
C ILE A 73 -1.32 2.51 12.10
N SER A 74 -0.28 1.93 12.70
CA SER A 74 0.44 2.54 13.81
C SER A 74 1.05 3.90 13.46
N GLN A 75 1.47 4.12 12.20
CA GLN A 75 2.05 5.41 11.76
C GLN A 75 1.03 6.54 11.72
N PHE A 76 -0.26 6.24 11.62
CA PHE A 76 -1.34 7.22 11.57
C PHE A 76 -2.08 7.41 12.90
N THR A 77 -1.94 6.45 13.81
CA THR A 77 -2.56 6.48 15.14
C THR A 77 -1.58 6.91 16.24
N SER A 78 -0.27 6.76 16.02
CA SER A 78 0.78 7.07 17.01
C SER A 78 1.44 8.42 16.71
N GLY A 79 0.82 9.54 17.10
CA GLY A 79 1.46 10.85 16.93
C GLY A 79 0.62 12.04 17.41
N GLY A 80 1.28 13.00 18.06
CA GLY A 80 0.71 14.25 18.61
C GLY A 80 0.32 15.31 17.58
N LEU A 81 -0.22 14.87 16.43
CA LEU A 81 -0.87 15.79 15.48
C LEU A 81 -2.09 16.40 16.17
N ALA A 82 -2.40 17.66 15.85
CA ALA A 82 -3.50 18.40 16.47
C ALA A 82 -4.88 17.71 16.30
N GLN A 83 -5.01 16.81 15.33
CA GLN A 83 -6.15 15.92 15.13
C GLN A 83 -5.64 14.53 14.71
N PRO A 84 -6.22 13.44 15.25
CA PRO A 84 -5.90 12.09 14.79
C PRO A 84 -6.45 11.86 13.38
N TRP A 85 -5.74 11.08 12.56
CA TRP A 85 -6.28 10.57 11.30
C TRP A 85 -7.40 9.58 11.57
N ASN A 86 -8.46 9.61 10.77
CA ASN A 86 -9.48 8.56 10.81
C ASN A 86 -8.98 7.36 9.98
N VAL A 87 -8.90 6.19 10.61
CA VAL A 87 -8.40 4.96 10.00
C VAL A 87 -9.53 3.95 9.92
N GLU A 88 -9.84 3.51 8.70
CA GLU A 88 -10.86 2.51 8.40
C GLU A 88 -10.21 1.31 7.69
N ILE A 89 -10.73 0.12 7.99
CA ILE A 89 -10.34 -1.12 7.31
C ILE A 89 -11.55 -1.61 6.52
N ASP A 90 -11.40 -1.62 5.19
CA ASP A 90 -12.36 -2.23 4.28
C ASP A 90 -11.94 -3.68 4.03
N GLU A 91 -12.63 -4.60 4.70
CA GLU A 91 -12.37 -6.03 4.62
C GLU A 91 -13.39 -6.72 3.71
N PHE A 92 -12.90 -7.50 2.76
CA PHE A 92 -13.74 -8.31 1.88
C PHE A 92 -13.08 -9.64 1.54
N ARG A 93 -13.88 -10.60 1.08
CA ARG A 93 -13.41 -11.90 0.60
C ARG A 93 -13.64 -12.02 -0.89
N SER A 94 -12.70 -12.64 -1.59
CA SER A 94 -12.81 -12.87 -3.02
C SER A 94 -12.16 -14.19 -3.43
N ALA A 95 -12.73 -14.82 -4.46
CA ALA A 95 -12.16 -16.01 -5.06
C ALA A 95 -10.87 -15.67 -5.81
N THR A 96 -9.82 -16.45 -5.58
CA THR A 96 -8.54 -16.35 -6.30
C THR A 96 -8.19 -17.70 -6.93
N PRO A 97 -7.22 -17.77 -7.85
CA PRO A 97 -6.70 -19.04 -8.35
C PRO A 97 -6.14 -19.98 -7.26
N TYR A 98 -5.94 -19.48 -6.04
CA TYR A 98 -5.43 -20.22 -4.88
C TYR A 98 -6.47 -20.35 -3.76
N GLY A 99 -7.76 -20.33 -4.12
CA GLY A 99 -8.90 -20.39 -3.20
C GLY A 99 -9.43 -19.02 -2.78
N GLU A 100 -10.46 -19.01 -1.93
CA GLU A 100 -10.96 -17.79 -1.30
C GLU A 100 -9.86 -17.16 -0.43
N LYS A 101 -9.71 -15.83 -0.51
CA LYS A 101 -8.78 -15.05 0.30
C LYS A 101 -9.47 -13.85 0.92
N THR A 102 -9.02 -13.46 2.10
CA THR A 102 -9.44 -12.21 2.75
C THR A 102 -8.49 -11.07 2.39
N PHE A 103 -9.05 -9.99 1.87
CA PHE A 103 -8.35 -8.74 1.53
C PHE A 103 -8.76 -7.64 2.50
N ARG A 104 -7.84 -6.72 2.79
CA ARG A 104 -8.07 -5.59 3.69
C ARG A 104 -7.45 -4.35 3.09
N ASN A 105 -8.25 -3.36 2.73
CA ASN A 105 -7.75 -2.04 2.37
C ASN A 105 -7.58 -1.20 3.63
N ILE A 106 -6.55 -0.35 3.67
CA ILE A 106 -6.35 0.63 4.74
C ILE A 106 -6.74 1.99 4.17
N ILE A 107 -7.77 2.62 4.74
CA ILE A 107 -8.26 3.92 4.30
C ILE A 107 -7.97 4.92 5.42
N VAL A 108 -7.10 5.88 5.12
CA VAL A 108 -6.64 6.88 6.07
C VAL A 108 -7.12 8.25 5.60
N THR A 109 -8.00 8.87 6.38
CA THR A 109 -8.65 10.14 6.04
C THR A 109 -8.27 11.24 7.00
N TRP A 110 -7.78 12.36 6.47
CA TRP A 110 -7.66 13.63 7.20
C TRP A 110 -8.94 14.43 7.01
N ASN A 111 -9.60 14.81 8.11
CA ASN A 111 -10.88 15.53 8.12
C ASN A 111 -11.99 14.87 7.28
N CYS A 112 -12.80 14.02 7.92
CA CYS A 112 -13.89 13.32 7.26
C CYS A 112 -14.99 14.25 6.70
N ASP A 113 -15.07 15.50 7.15
CA ASP A 113 -16.08 16.45 6.69
C ASP A 113 -15.62 17.29 5.49
N ALA A 114 -14.38 17.10 5.02
CA ALA A 114 -13.88 17.81 3.84
C ALA A 114 -14.65 17.40 2.57
N PRO A 115 -15.21 18.37 1.81
CA PRO A 115 -16.03 18.09 0.62
C PRO A 115 -15.20 17.58 -0.58
N GLU A 116 -13.92 17.92 -0.62
CA GLU A 116 -12.97 17.52 -1.65
C GLU A 116 -11.68 17.03 -0.99
N ARG A 117 -11.01 16.05 -1.62
CA ARG A 117 -9.83 15.41 -1.06
C ARG A 117 -8.83 15.08 -2.15
N VAL A 118 -7.54 15.23 -1.83
CA VAL A 118 -6.47 14.66 -2.64
C VAL A 118 -6.22 13.24 -2.15
N VAL A 119 -6.32 12.26 -3.05
CA VAL A 119 -6.12 10.85 -2.72
C VAL A 119 -4.75 10.39 -3.23
N LEU A 120 -3.93 9.89 -2.32
CA LEU A 120 -2.70 9.17 -2.63
C LEU A 120 -2.95 7.68 -2.36
N ALA A 121 -2.70 6.83 -3.35
CA ALA A 121 -2.96 5.40 -3.26
C ALA A 121 -1.73 4.57 -3.64
N ALA A 122 -1.57 3.46 -2.94
CA ALA A 122 -0.58 2.42 -3.20
C ALA A 122 -1.13 1.07 -2.72
N HIS A 123 -0.63 -0.02 -3.28
CA HIS A 123 -0.89 -1.35 -2.76
C HIS A 123 0.21 -1.74 -1.77
N TYR A 124 -0.15 -2.41 -0.66
CA TYR A 124 0.81 -2.79 0.37
C TYR A 124 1.11 -4.30 0.38
N ASP A 125 0.38 -5.11 -0.37
CA ASP A 125 0.65 -6.53 -0.55
C ASP A 125 1.88 -6.76 -1.46
N SER A 126 2.56 -7.89 -1.26
CA SER A 126 3.59 -8.35 -2.20
C SER A 126 3.02 -9.44 -3.09
N LYS A 127 3.46 -9.48 -4.35
CA LYS A 127 3.12 -10.58 -5.27
C LYS A 127 3.43 -11.94 -4.65
N TYR A 128 2.48 -12.86 -4.75
CA TYR A 128 2.66 -14.25 -4.32
C TYR A 128 3.68 -14.98 -5.20
N PHE A 129 4.67 -15.60 -4.56
CA PHE A 129 5.60 -16.54 -5.18
C PHE A 129 5.64 -17.82 -4.33
N PRO A 130 5.28 -19.00 -4.87
CA PRO A 130 5.21 -20.26 -4.10
C PRO A 130 6.50 -20.60 -3.36
N VAL A 131 7.65 -20.34 -3.98
CA VAL A 131 8.98 -20.67 -3.42
C VAL A 131 9.31 -19.79 -2.22
N LEU A 132 9.01 -18.49 -2.30
CA LEU A 132 9.27 -17.56 -1.20
C LEU A 132 8.37 -17.86 -0.01
N LEU A 133 7.09 -18.18 -0.24
CA LEU A 133 6.18 -18.40 0.86
C LEU A 133 6.54 -19.64 1.72
N ARG A 134 7.11 -20.68 1.11
CA ARG A 134 7.62 -21.86 1.85
C ARG A 134 8.86 -21.59 2.69
N LEU A 135 9.66 -20.58 2.34
CA LEU A 135 10.87 -20.21 3.07
C LEU A 135 10.58 -19.29 4.25
N PHE A 136 9.49 -18.51 4.18
CA PHE A 136 9.18 -17.46 5.15
C PHE A 136 7.91 -17.70 6.00
N LEU A 137 7.10 -18.72 5.69
CA LEU A 137 6.02 -19.16 6.59
C LEU A 137 6.40 -20.45 7.33
N PRO A 138 6.13 -20.57 8.65
CA PRO A 138 6.20 -21.85 9.32
C PRO A 138 5.22 -22.83 8.67
N ALA A 139 5.63 -24.10 8.53
CA ALA A 139 4.86 -25.15 7.88
C ALA A 139 3.56 -25.46 8.64
N SER A 140 2.47 -24.73 8.34
CA SER A 140 1.17 -24.99 8.97
C SER A 140 -0.03 -24.88 8.03
N HIS A 141 0.17 -24.91 6.70
CA HIS A 141 -0.93 -25.13 5.77
C HIS A 141 -0.53 -26.11 4.67
N PRO A 142 -1.14 -27.31 4.59
CA PRO A 142 -1.05 -28.12 3.39
C PRO A 142 -1.81 -27.36 2.30
N LEU A 143 -1.09 -26.91 1.29
CA LEU A 143 -1.70 -26.56 0.01
C LEU A 143 -2.27 -27.86 -0.55
N GLY A 144 -3.58 -28.07 -0.34
CA GLY A 144 -4.32 -29.14 -0.98
C GLY A 144 -4.19 -29.03 -2.49
N CYS A 145 -4.12 -30.21 -3.12
CA CYS A 145 -3.86 -30.46 -4.54
C CYS A 145 -4.67 -29.58 -5.50
#